data_AF-A0A3Q9BVE2-F1
#
_entry.id   AF-A0A3Q9BVE2-F1
#
_cell.length_a   1.000
_cell.length_b   1.000
_cell.length_c   1.000
_cell.angle_alpha   90.00
_cell.angle_beta   90.00
_cell.angle_gamma   90.00
#
_symmetry.space_group_name_H-M   'P 1'
#
loop_
_entity.id
_entity.type
_entity.pdbx_description
1 polymer ?
#
loop_
_entity_poly.entity_id
_entity_poly.type
_entity_poly.pdbx_seq_one_letter_code
_entity_poly.pdbx_strand_id
1 'polypeptide(L)'
;MPTPALSERAARAALAAHFAPGQLAADLNEYTAAEVWDRRLGGDGSGLLSSYRPREELAQAELTCRFIIPSDEEWPTALADLGPACPPGLWVRGREHLPRLTGSAVAVTGNRVPTEQAVTRAHDFATALAEADHTVTATLAYGIDSTAHQAAAETGAASLAVLPRGLDGAHPHTHAPLLRSVLDSGGAAVSLYRPGTEASGATLKASAVLLAALARAVILVEALDHVVAMYTAETAVGLHRPLLAAPATGDVRSSGNARLIDKQLAVSSLDPRLPLALPHARVARARDVAHGDLLLAAVGEERADYFTTPYIAHPEPFDPSCGCGVCCLVTAPGEVVVLSQGDPWESCDPWPADDRLLIVSAQRLTDRPLEE
;
A
#
# COMPACT_ATOMS: atom_id res chain seq x y z
N MET A 1 -44.49 -19.81 -0.87
CA MET A 1 -43.57 -19.67 -2.02
C MET A 1 -42.17 -19.90 -1.51
N PRO A 2 -41.30 -20.67 -2.20
CA PRO A 2 -39.90 -20.72 -1.79
C PRO A 2 -39.34 -19.30 -1.78
N THR A 3 -38.70 -18.91 -0.67
CA THR A 3 -37.97 -17.65 -0.61
C THR A 3 -36.99 -17.65 -1.78
N PRO A 4 -36.93 -16.59 -2.61
CA PRO A 4 -35.98 -16.55 -3.71
C PRO A 4 -34.57 -16.83 -3.18
N ALA A 5 -33.69 -17.41 -3.99
CA ALA A 5 -32.29 -17.63 -3.61
C ALA A 5 -31.62 -16.28 -3.30
N LEU A 6 -30.75 -16.23 -2.30
CA LEU A 6 -30.00 -15.03 -1.95
C LEU A 6 -29.11 -14.62 -3.13
N SER A 7 -29.04 -13.33 -3.47
CA SER A 7 -28.13 -12.89 -4.53
C SER A 7 -26.68 -13.02 -4.07
N GLU A 8 -25.76 -13.24 -5.01
CA GLU A 8 -24.32 -13.35 -4.73
C GLU A 8 -23.81 -12.17 -3.89
N ARG A 9 -24.23 -10.94 -4.22
CA ARG A 9 -23.87 -9.72 -3.49
C ARG A 9 -24.41 -9.69 -2.07
N ALA A 10 -25.69 -10.01 -1.87
CA ALA A 10 -26.30 -10.02 -0.53
C ALA A 10 -25.70 -11.13 0.35
N ALA A 11 -25.37 -12.28 -0.24
CA ALA A 11 -24.68 -13.36 0.45
C ALA A 11 -23.26 -12.96 0.87
N ARG A 12 -22.47 -12.35 -0.03
CA ARG A 12 -21.13 -11.83 0.29
C ARG A 12 -21.16 -10.76 1.37
N ALA A 13 -22.11 -9.83 1.31
CA ALA A 13 -22.28 -8.79 2.32
C ALA A 13 -22.58 -9.39 3.70
N ALA A 14 -23.47 -10.39 3.75
CA ALA A 14 -23.80 -11.10 4.98
C ALA A 14 -22.60 -11.90 5.52
N LEU A 15 -21.88 -12.62 4.66
CA LEU A 15 -20.66 -13.34 5.05
C LEU A 15 -19.59 -12.37 5.60
N ALA A 16 -19.38 -11.23 4.94
CA ALA A 16 -18.44 -10.20 5.37
C ALA A 16 -18.79 -9.61 6.75
N ALA A 17 -20.08 -9.54 7.09
CA ALA A 17 -20.55 -9.00 8.36
C ALA A 17 -20.28 -9.94 9.55
N HIS A 18 -20.05 -11.23 9.30
CA HIS A 18 -20.00 -12.25 10.35
C HIS A 18 -18.69 -13.05 10.40
N PHE A 19 -17.91 -13.08 9.31
CA PHE A 19 -16.73 -13.94 9.20
C PHE A 19 -15.53 -13.16 8.67
N ALA A 20 -14.35 -13.50 9.16
CA ALA A 20 -13.10 -13.01 8.61
C ALA A 20 -12.83 -13.67 7.23
N PRO A 21 -12.17 -12.98 6.29
CA PRO A 21 -11.89 -13.50 4.95
C PRO A 21 -11.25 -14.90 4.93
N GLY A 22 -10.27 -15.13 5.81
CA GLY A 22 -9.58 -16.43 5.91
C GLY A 22 -10.49 -17.59 6.33
N GLN A 23 -11.63 -17.33 6.98
CA GLN A 23 -12.63 -18.35 7.32
C GLN A 23 -13.52 -18.73 6.15
N LEU A 24 -13.55 -17.89 5.10
CA LEU A 24 -14.42 -18.01 3.94
C LEU A 24 -13.69 -18.48 2.67
N ALA A 25 -12.39 -18.22 2.57
CA ALA A 25 -11.63 -18.36 1.32
C ALA A 25 -11.74 -19.74 0.68
N ALA A 26 -11.60 -20.82 1.45
CA ALA A 26 -11.71 -22.18 0.91
C ALA A 26 -13.11 -22.47 0.35
N ASP A 27 -14.15 -22.10 1.10
CA ASP A 27 -15.54 -22.34 0.68
C ASP A 27 -15.93 -21.48 -0.52
N LEU A 28 -15.52 -20.21 -0.56
CA LEU A 28 -15.82 -19.30 -1.68
C LEU A 28 -15.07 -19.63 -2.98
N ASN A 29 -14.07 -20.51 -2.93
CA ASN A 29 -13.41 -21.07 -4.11
C ASN A 29 -14.17 -22.27 -4.70
N GLU A 30 -14.97 -22.96 -3.89
CA GLU A 30 -15.67 -24.19 -4.29
C GLU A 30 -17.18 -23.97 -4.51
N TYR A 31 -17.77 -23.04 -3.77
CA TYR A 31 -19.21 -22.80 -3.72
C TYR A 31 -19.55 -21.32 -3.97
N THR A 32 -20.77 -21.08 -4.44
CA THR A 32 -21.32 -19.71 -4.52
C THR A 32 -21.49 -19.11 -3.14
N ALA A 33 -21.48 -17.78 -3.00
CA ALA A 33 -21.63 -17.16 -1.69
C ALA A 33 -22.98 -17.49 -1.02
N ALA A 34 -24.04 -17.69 -1.82
CA ALA A 34 -25.34 -18.12 -1.32
C ALA A 34 -25.28 -19.52 -0.69
N GLU A 35 -24.61 -20.48 -1.34
CA GLU A 35 -24.42 -21.83 -0.79
C GLU A 35 -23.56 -21.81 0.48
N VAL A 36 -22.51 -20.99 0.51
CA VAL A 36 -21.69 -20.81 1.72
C VAL A 36 -22.53 -20.26 2.86
N TRP A 37 -23.35 -19.23 2.61
CA TRP A 37 -24.26 -18.67 3.62
C TRP A 37 -25.23 -19.71 4.17
N ASP A 38 -25.87 -20.51 3.30
CA ASP A 38 -26.81 -21.56 3.72
C ASP A 38 -26.12 -22.67 4.54
N ARG A 39 -24.88 -23.03 4.20
CA ARG A 39 -24.06 -23.97 4.99
C ARG A 39 -23.74 -23.41 6.38
N ARG A 40 -23.39 -22.12 6.47
CA ARG A 40 -23.12 -21.46 7.76
C ARG A 40 -24.39 -21.35 8.60
N LEU A 41 -25.54 -21.06 7.99
CA LEU A 41 -26.84 -21.09 8.65
C LEU A 41 -27.17 -22.47 9.23
N GLY A 42 -26.97 -23.54 8.46
CA GLY A 42 -27.23 -24.92 8.91
C GLY A 42 -26.35 -25.36 10.09
N GLY A 43 -25.17 -24.76 10.23
CA GLY A 43 -24.26 -24.98 11.36
C GLY A 43 -24.41 -24.00 12.52
N ASP A 44 -25.31 -23.02 12.44
CA ASP A 44 -25.45 -21.97 13.45
C ASP A 44 -26.30 -22.42 14.64
N GLY A 45 -25.64 -22.96 15.67
CA GLY A 45 -26.29 -23.28 16.94
C GLY A 45 -26.67 -22.08 17.81
N SER A 46 -26.21 -20.86 17.47
CA SER A 46 -26.46 -19.64 18.26
C SER A 46 -27.74 -18.90 17.87
N GLY A 47 -28.25 -19.15 16.65
CA GLY A 47 -29.39 -18.44 16.07
C GLY A 47 -29.07 -17.03 15.54
N LEU A 48 -27.83 -16.54 15.70
CA LEU A 48 -27.40 -15.23 15.24
C LEU A 48 -27.62 -15.05 13.72
N LEU A 49 -27.15 -15.99 12.92
CA LEU A 49 -27.26 -15.92 11.46
C LEU A 49 -28.72 -16.06 11.01
N SER A 50 -29.51 -16.87 11.71
CA SER A 50 -30.94 -17.05 11.41
C SER A 50 -31.77 -15.78 11.64
N SER A 51 -31.31 -14.91 12.54
CA SER A 51 -31.94 -13.62 12.83
C SER A 51 -31.53 -12.53 11.84
N TYR A 52 -30.40 -12.69 11.16
CA TYR A 52 -29.89 -11.73 10.19
C TYR A 52 -30.75 -11.70 8.93
N ARG A 53 -30.89 -10.51 8.31
CA ARG A 53 -31.70 -10.30 7.10
C ARG A 53 -30.83 -9.79 5.96
N PRO A 54 -30.05 -10.66 5.27
CA PRO A 54 -29.07 -10.25 4.27
C PRO A 54 -29.54 -9.23 3.23
N ARG A 55 -30.76 -9.40 2.68
CA ARG A 55 -31.31 -8.50 1.66
C ARG A 55 -31.64 -7.12 2.22
N GLU A 56 -32.28 -7.09 3.38
CA GLU A 56 -32.73 -5.85 4.01
C GLU A 56 -31.53 -5.05 4.53
N GLU A 57 -30.57 -5.73 5.15
CA GLU A 57 -29.32 -5.12 5.65
C GLU A 57 -28.48 -4.54 4.50
N LEU A 58 -28.34 -5.27 3.39
CA LEU A 58 -27.66 -4.75 2.20
C LEU A 58 -28.42 -3.54 1.63
N ALA A 59 -29.72 -3.66 1.39
CA ALA A 59 -30.53 -2.59 0.80
C ALA A 59 -30.51 -1.32 1.67
N GLN A 60 -30.54 -1.46 2.99
CA GLN A 60 -30.46 -0.34 3.93
C GLN A 60 -29.08 0.35 3.88
N ALA A 61 -28.00 -0.43 3.81
CA ALA A 61 -26.65 0.12 3.70
C ALA A 61 -26.41 0.83 2.35
N GLU A 62 -26.96 0.27 1.27
CA GLU A 62 -26.89 0.81 -0.11
C GLU A 62 -27.59 2.16 -0.30
N LEU A 63 -28.40 2.61 0.68
CA LEU A 63 -28.89 3.99 0.72
C LEU A 63 -27.77 5.03 0.87
N THR A 64 -26.61 4.63 1.40
CA THR A 64 -25.49 5.55 1.69
C THR A 64 -24.17 5.14 1.04
N CYS A 65 -23.91 3.84 0.89
CA CYS A 65 -22.64 3.29 0.44
C CYS A 65 -22.87 2.06 -0.42
N ARG A 66 -22.14 1.91 -1.53
CA ARG A 66 -22.25 0.74 -2.41
C ARG A 66 -21.44 -0.43 -1.83
N PHE A 67 -21.91 -1.66 -1.99
CA PHE A 67 -21.10 -2.85 -1.71
C PHE A 67 -20.68 -3.51 -3.02
N ILE A 68 -19.39 -3.47 -3.33
CA ILE A 68 -18.84 -4.09 -4.54
C ILE A 68 -18.27 -5.48 -4.22
N ILE A 69 -18.26 -6.37 -5.20
CA ILE A 69 -17.81 -7.77 -5.09
C ILE A 69 -16.80 -8.09 -6.21
N PRO A 70 -16.03 -9.19 -6.10
CA PRO A 70 -14.98 -9.53 -7.08
C PRO A 70 -15.40 -9.62 -8.55
N SER A 71 -16.68 -9.88 -8.84
CA SER A 71 -17.20 -9.94 -10.21
C SER A 71 -17.57 -8.58 -10.81
N ASP A 72 -17.49 -7.50 -10.04
CA ASP A 72 -17.80 -6.15 -10.53
C ASP A 72 -16.60 -5.54 -11.25
N GLU A 73 -16.84 -4.76 -12.31
CA GLU A 73 -15.77 -4.03 -13.02
C GLU A 73 -15.03 -3.02 -12.13
N GLU A 74 -15.69 -2.51 -11.09
CA GLU A 74 -15.10 -1.59 -10.11
C GLU A 74 -14.20 -2.30 -9.06
N TRP A 75 -14.11 -3.62 -9.07
CA TRP A 75 -13.33 -4.37 -8.09
C TRP A 75 -11.82 -4.12 -8.23
N PRO A 76 -11.11 -3.68 -7.17
CA PRO A 76 -9.66 -3.53 -7.23
C PRO A 76 -8.98 -4.89 -7.31
N THR A 77 -8.49 -5.24 -8.50
CA THR A 77 -7.84 -6.53 -8.78
C THR A 77 -6.62 -6.79 -7.88
N ALA A 78 -5.95 -5.72 -7.41
CA ALA A 78 -4.84 -5.79 -6.47
C ALA A 78 -5.17 -6.48 -5.14
N LEU A 79 -6.46 -6.55 -4.75
CA LEU A 79 -6.89 -7.27 -3.55
C LEU A 79 -6.69 -8.78 -3.66
N ALA A 80 -6.57 -9.34 -4.87
CA ALA A 80 -6.28 -10.76 -5.07
C ALA A 80 -4.93 -11.19 -4.45
N ASP A 81 -3.97 -10.27 -4.35
CA ASP A 81 -2.65 -10.53 -3.76
C ASP A 81 -2.73 -10.90 -2.26
N LEU A 82 -3.85 -10.59 -1.60
CA LEU A 82 -4.12 -11.01 -0.22
C LEU A 82 -4.42 -12.52 -0.09
N GLY A 83 -4.62 -13.24 -1.20
CA GLY A 83 -4.88 -14.68 -1.20
C GLY A 83 -6.08 -15.04 -0.31
N PRO A 84 -5.93 -15.98 0.66
CA PRO A 84 -7.02 -16.32 1.59
C PRO A 84 -7.54 -15.15 2.44
N ALA A 85 -6.78 -14.06 2.56
CA ALA A 85 -7.22 -12.85 3.26
C ALA A 85 -7.99 -11.87 2.36
N CYS A 86 -8.16 -12.17 1.06
CA CYS A 86 -8.90 -11.34 0.12
C CYS A 86 -10.37 -11.21 0.57
N PRO A 87 -10.90 -9.97 0.74
CA PRO A 87 -12.22 -9.78 1.32
C PRO A 87 -13.33 -10.24 0.36
N PRO A 88 -14.46 -10.77 0.88
CA PRO A 88 -15.57 -11.22 0.04
C PRO A 88 -16.27 -10.07 -0.72
N GLY A 89 -16.10 -8.83 -0.26
CA GLY A 89 -16.53 -7.60 -0.93
C GLY A 89 -16.02 -6.36 -0.18
N LEU A 90 -16.32 -5.18 -0.71
CA LEU A 90 -15.82 -3.90 -0.21
C LEU A 90 -16.93 -2.85 -0.20
N TRP A 91 -17.07 -2.12 0.91
CA TRP A 91 -17.96 -0.96 0.97
C TRP A 91 -17.25 0.25 0.37
N VAL A 92 -17.97 1.02 -0.46
CA VAL A 92 -17.45 2.19 -1.18
C VAL A 92 -18.43 3.35 -1.06
N ARG A 93 -17.92 4.52 -0.71
CA ARG A 93 -18.63 5.80 -0.71
C ARG A 93 -17.85 6.81 -1.53
N GLY A 94 -18.52 7.48 -2.46
CA GLY A 94 -17.87 8.36 -3.44
C GLY A 94 -18.49 8.15 -4.82
N ARG A 95 -18.24 9.10 -5.74
CA ARG A 95 -18.82 9.10 -7.09
C ARG A 95 -17.85 8.62 -8.17
N GLU A 96 -16.57 8.49 -7.83
CA GLU A 96 -15.50 8.23 -8.78
C GLU A 96 -15.18 6.74 -8.90
N HIS A 97 -14.64 6.38 -10.06
CA HIS A 97 -14.39 4.98 -10.42
C HIS A 97 -13.21 4.44 -9.61
N LEU A 98 -13.48 3.51 -8.68
CA LEU A 98 -12.49 3.02 -7.73
C LEU A 98 -11.21 2.43 -8.39
N PRO A 99 -11.28 1.72 -9.54
CA PRO A 99 -10.09 1.29 -10.27
C PRO A 99 -9.16 2.43 -10.72
N ARG A 100 -9.68 3.63 -10.99
CA ARG A 100 -8.86 4.80 -11.34
C ARG A 100 -8.05 5.26 -10.13
N LEU A 101 -8.72 5.40 -8.98
CA LEU A 101 -8.10 5.82 -7.73
C LEU A 101 -7.03 4.82 -7.26
N THR A 102 -7.36 3.52 -7.29
CA THR A 102 -6.45 2.45 -6.86
C THR A 102 -5.31 2.18 -7.86
N GLY A 103 -5.51 2.49 -9.15
CA GLY A 103 -4.50 2.34 -10.19
C GLY A 103 -3.28 3.26 -10.02
N SER A 104 -3.46 4.45 -9.41
CA SER A 104 -2.38 5.40 -9.10
C SER A 104 -2.16 5.62 -7.60
N ALA A 105 -2.75 4.79 -6.74
CA ALA A 105 -2.73 4.96 -5.29
C ALA A 105 -1.34 4.83 -4.69
N VAL A 106 -0.91 5.83 -3.92
CA VAL A 106 0.29 5.78 -3.08
C VAL A 106 -0.13 6.07 -1.64
N ALA A 107 0.17 5.13 -0.74
CA ALA A 107 -0.20 5.27 0.65
C ALA A 107 0.81 6.16 1.38
N VAL A 108 0.33 7.16 2.13
CA VAL A 108 1.17 8.00 3.00
C VAL A 108 0.69 7.83 4.43
N THR A 109 1.52 7.24 5.29
CA THR A 109 1.10 6.85 6.64
C THR A 109 2.22 6.95 7.68
N GLY A 110 1.84 6.94 8.96
CA GLY A 110 2.79 7.00 10.07
C GLY A 110 2.13 7.21 11.44
N ASN A 111 2.86 7.87 12.33
CA ASN A 111 2.46 8.12 13.70
C ASN A 111 1.21 9.01 13.79
N ARG A 112 0.39 8.72 14.80
CA ARG A 112 -0.79 9.54 15.16
C ARG A 112 -0.43 10.83 15.88
N VAL A 113 0.75 10.87 16.50
CA VAL A 113 1.32 12.04 17.19
C VAL A 113 2.74 12.23 16.65
N PRO A 114 2.86 12.70 15.39
CA PRO A 114 4.16 12.84 14.73
C PRO A 114 4.92 14.06 15.26
N THR A 115 6.22 14.11 14.97
CA THR A 115 7.01 15.35 15.11
C THR A 115 6.58 16.41 14.08
N GLU A 116 6.85 17.69 14.34
CA GLU A 116 6.58 18.76 13.37
C GLU A 116 7.29 18.52 12.04
N GLN A 117 8.54 18.04 12.09
CA GLN A 117 9.29 17.70 10.89
C GLN A 117 8.63 16.57 10.08
N ALA A 118 8.04 15.58 10.75
CA ALA A 118 7.31 14.51 10.08
C ALA A 118 5.96 15.00 9.51
N VAL A 119 5.30 15.98 10.13
CA VAL A 119 4.12 16.65 9.54
C VAL A 119 4.51 17.36 8.25
N THR A 120 5.57 18.17 8.27
CA THR A 120 6.07 18.85 7.05
C THR A 120 6.40 17.84 5.95
N ARG A 121 7.15 16.77 6.27
CA ARG A 121 7.45 15.72 5.28
C ARG A 121 6.22 15.02 4.72
N ALA A 122 5.25 14.70 5.56
CA ALA A 122 4.01 14.08 5.10
C ALA A 122 3.25 14.99 4.13
N HIS A 123 3.25 16.29 4.42
CA HIS A 123 2.65 17.31 3.56
C HIS A 123 3.40 17.40 2.22
N ASP A 124 4.73 17.50 2.24
CA ASP A 124 5.56 17.59 1.03
C ASP A 124 5.39 16.34 0.13
N PHE A 125 5.44 15.14 0.72
CA PHE A 125 5.22 13.90 -0.01
C PHE A 125 3.83 13.81 -0.64
N ALA A 126 2.79 14.14 0.13
CA ALA A 126 1.41 14.07 -0.37
C ALA A 126 1.12 15.14 -1.42
N THR A 127 1.66 16.35 -1.27
CA THR A 127 1.57 17.43 -2.27
C THR A 127 2.21 17.01 -3.57
N ALA A 128 3.46 16.51 -3.53
CA ALA A 128 4.17 16.08 -4.72
C ALA A 128 3.45 14.94 -5.46
N LEU A 129 2.89 13.97 -4.72
CA LEU A 129 2.07 12.89 -5.29
C LEU A 129 0.80 13.43 -5.96
N ALA A 130 0.10 14.34 -5.29
CA ALA A 130 -1.16 14.89 -5.77
C ALA A 130 -0.97 15.78 -7.01
N GLU A 131 0.03 16.65 -7.03
CA GLU A 131 0.47 17.42 -8.21
C GLU A 131 0.95 16.50 -9.34
N ALA A 132 1.27 15.25 -9.01
CA ALA A 132 1.69 14.22 -9.93
C ALA A 132 0.58 13.32 -10.48
N ASP A 133 -0.69 13.64 -10.22
CA ASP A 133 -1.86 12.83 -10.57
C ASP A 133 -1.86 11.42 -9.91
N HIS A 134 -1.04 11.22 -8.88
CA HIS A 134 -1.16 10.05 -8.01
C HIS A 134 -2.27 10.25 -6.99
N THR A 135 -3.02 9.18 -6.73
CA THR A 135 -4.04 9.20 -5.69
C THR A 135 -3.37 9.03 -4.34
N VAL A 136 -3.39 10.08 -3.50
CA VAL A 136 -2.96 9.95 -2.11
C VAL A 136 -3.97 9.08 -1.35
N THR A 137 -3.51 8.06 -0.62
CA THR A 137 -4.38 7.20 0.18
C THR A 137 -3.87 7.03 1.61
N ALA A 138 -4.77 7.06 2.59
CA ALA A 138 -4.44 6.86 4.01
C ALA A 138 -5.68 6.42 4.79
N THR A 139 -5.53 6.13 6.09
CA THR A 139 -6.65 5.65 6.92
C THR A 139 -7.50 6.75 7.56
N LEU A 140 -7.22 8.02 7.21
CA LEU A 140 -7.84 9.21 7.80
C LEU A 140 -7.58 9.37 9.32
N ALA A 141 -6.62 8.62 9.87
CA ALA A 141 -6.21 8.73 11.27
C ALA A 141 -5.60 10.11 11.59
N TYR A 142 -5.39 10.38 12.88
CA TYR A 142 -4.61 11.55 13.33
C TYR A 142 -3.18 11.55 12.80
N GLY A 143 -2.53 12.71 12.82
CA GLY A 143 -1.13 12.85 12.47
C GLY A 143 -0.92 12.72 10.96
N ILE A 144 0.02 11.86 10.59
CA ILE A 144 0.51 11.72 9.20
C ILE A 144 -0.62 11.46 8.20
N ASP A 145 -1.53 10.54 8.52
CA ASP A 145 -2.65 10.18 7.63
C ASP A 145 -3.57 11.38 7.34
N SER A 146 -3.93 12.16 8.36
CA SER A 146 -4.74 13.37 8.17
C SER A 146 -3.99 14.46 7.40
N THR A 147 -2.70 14.65 7.67
CA THR A 147 -1.86 15.60 6.95
C THR A 147 -1.77 15.26 5.47
N ALA A 148 -1.64 13.97 5.13
CA ALA A 148 -1.61 13.53 3.74
C ALA A 148 -2.90 13.86 2.98
N HIS A 149 -4.07 13.60 3.58
CA HIS A 149 -5.35 13.97 2.97
C HIS A 149 -5.56 15.48 2.88
N GLN A 150 -5.07 16.26 3.85
CA GLN A 150 -5.13 17.73 3.81
C GLN A 150 -4.29 18.29 2.66
N ALA A 151 -3.03 17.86 2.55
CA ALA A 151 -2.14 18.25 1.47
C ALA A 151 -2.72 17.91 0.09
N ALA A 152 -3.27 16.70 -0.08
CA ALA A 152 -3.94 16.32 -1.32
C ALA A 152 -5.14 17.23 -1.63
N ALA A 153 -5.96 17.57 -0.63
CA ALA A 153 -7.10 18.46 -0.82
C ALA A 153 -6.68 19.90 -1.19
N GLU A 154 -5.55 20.40 -0.68
CA GLU A 154 -5.02 21.74 -1.01
C GLU A 154 -4.64 21.87 -2.49
N THR A 155 -4.20 20.79 -3.13
CA THR A 155 -3.94 20.74 -4.58
C THR A 155 -5.21 20.57 -5.43
N GLY A 156 -6.35 20.28 -4.80
CA GLY A 156 -7.60 19.93 -5.48
C GLY A 156 -7.67 18.51 -6.04
N ALA A 157 -6.65 17.67 -5.77
CA ALA A 157 -6.62 16.29 -6.24
C ALA A 157 -7.60 15.37 -5.48
N ALA A 158 -8.03 14.30 -6.15
CA ALA A 158 -8.80 13.23 -5.54
C ALA A 158 -7.90 12.39 -4.63
N SER A 159 -8.42 11.99 -3.45
CA SER A 159 -7.74 11.05 -2.55
C SER A 159 -8.65 9.88 -2.17
N LEU A 160 -8.06 8.79 -1.66
CA LEU A 160 -8.77 7.58 -1.27
C LEU A 160 -8.62 7.33 0.24
N ALA A 161 -9.70 7.42 1.01
CA ALA A 161 -9.70 7.15 2.45
C ALA A 161 -10.04 5.69 2.74
N VAL A 162 -9.23 5.00 3.55
CA VAL A 162 -9.46 3.61 3.98
C VAL A 162 -9.88 3.57 5.45
N LEU A 163 -11.17 3.45 5.73
CA LEU A 163 -11.67 3.61 7.10
C LEU A 163 -11.66 2.29 7.89
N PRO A 164 -11.30 2.32 9.18
CA PRO A 164 -11.35 1.16 10.08
C PRO A 164 -12.75 0.90 10.65
N ARG A 165 -13.80 1.39 9.98
CA ARG A 165 -15.18 1.40 10.50
C ARG A 165 -16.18 1.49 9.35
N GLY A 166 -17.47 1.45 9.65
CA GLY A 166 -18.53 1.73 8.67
C GLY A 166 -18.40 3.13 8.05
N LEU A 167 -18.81 3.27 6.79
CA LEU A 167 -18.67 4.52 6.00
C LEU A 167 -19.75 5.59 6.30
N ASP A 168 -20.58 5.34 7.31
CA ASP A 168 -21.55 6.27 7.90
C ASP A 168 -20.89 7.38 8.73
N GLY A 169 -19.60 7.27 9.06
CA GLY A 169 -18.84 8.37 9.63
C GLY A 169 -17.33 8.20 9.60
N ALA A 170 -16.61 9.25 9.95
CA ALA A 170 -15.15 9.24 10.02
C ALA A 170 -14.64 8.57 11.31
N HIS A 171 -13.38 8.12 11.28
CA HIS A 171 -12.61 7.77 12.47
C HIS A 171 -11.23 8.43 12.37
N PRO A 172 -10.85 9.29 13.32
CA PRO A 172 -11.65 9.80 14.45
C PRO A 172 -12.86 10.63 14.02
N HIS A 173 -13.87 10.77 14.87
CA HIS A 173 -15.10 11.52 14.54
C HIS A 173 -14.83 12.99 14.18
N THR A 174 -13.79 13.59 14.76
CA THR A 174 -13.36 14.98 14.48
C THR A 174 -12.93 15.18 13.02
N HIS A 175 -12.59 14.12 12.29
CA HIS A 175 -12.23 14.17 10.87
C HIS A 175 -13.42 14.05 9.91
N ALA A 176 -14.66 14.18 10.40
CA ALA A 176 -15.84 14.24 9.53
C ALA A 176 -15.76 15.34 8.45
N PRO A 177 -15.24 16.57 8.72
CA PRO A 177 -15.02 17.56 7.66
C PRO A 177 -13.98 17.12 6.64
N LEU A 178 -12.90 16.46 7.08
CA LEU A 178 -11.85 15.96 6.19
C LEU A 178 -12.37 14.83 5.29
N LEU A 179 -13.12 13.87 5.84
CA LEU A 179 -13.80 12.84 5.05
C LEU A 179 -14.72 13.46 3.99
N ARG A 180 -15.44 14.52 4.34
CA ARG A 180 -16.29 15.24 3.39
C ARG A 180 -15.45 15.88 2.27
N SER A 181 -14.34 16.52 2.62
CA SER A 181 -13.38 17.08 1.66
C SER A 181 -12.89 16.02 0.65
N VAL A 182 -12.54 14.83 1.14
CA VAL A 182 -12.14 13.69 0.26
C VAL A 182 -13.24 13.35 -0.74
N LEU A 183 -14.50 13.29 -0.31
CA LEU A 183 -15.63 12.95 -1.19
C LEU A 183 -15.97 14.09 -2.16
N ASP A 184 -15.87 15.33 -1.71
CA ASP A 184 -16.19 16.53 -2.49
C ASP A 184 -15.14 16.81 -3.58
N SER A 185 -13.88 16.39 -3.39
CA SER A 185 -12.80 16.53 -4.38
C SER A 185 -12.78 15.44 -5.45
N GLY A 186 -13.84 14.61 -5.55
CA GLY A 186 -13.84 13.46 -6.46
C GLY A 186 -13.03 12.26 -5.95
N GLY A 187 -12.76 12.21 -4.64
CA GLY A 187 -12.21 11.03 -4.00
C GLY A 187 -13.26 9.98 -3.65
N ALA A 188 -12.82 8.97 -2.92
CA ALA A 188 -13.67 7.93 -2.37
C ALA A 188 -13.22 7.53 -0.96
N ALA A 189 -14.13 6.90 -0.22
CA ALA A 189 -13.85 6.23 1.03
C ALA A 189 -14.24 4.75 0.92
N VAL A 190 -13.41 3.86 1.43
CA VAL A 190 -13.61 2.41 1.38
C VAL A 190 -13.47 1.78 2.75
N SER A 191 -14.17 0.67 2.97
CA SER A 191 -14.12 -0.08 4.22
C SER A 191 -14.52 -1.54 4.01
N LEU A 192 -13.95 -2.42 4.83
CA LEU A 192 -14.40 -3.82 4.94
C LEU A 192 -15.72 -3.95 5.72
N TYR A 193 -16.13 -2.90 6.41
CA TYR A 193 -17.18 -2.95 7.42
C TYR A 193 -18.43 -2.20 6.98
N ARG A 194 -19.58 -2.84 7.21
CA ARG A 194 -20.89 -2.25 6.90
C ARG A 194 -21.16 -0.98 7.72
N PRO A 195 -22.00 -0.06 7.23
CA PRO A 195 -22.48 1.08 8.02
C PRO A 195 -22.95 0.67 9.43
N GLY A 196 -22.62 1.48 10.43
CA GLY A 196 -22.91 1.23 11.85
C GLY A 196 -21.85 0.39 12.58
N THR A 197 -20.80 -0.09 11.89
CA THR A 197 -19.67 -0.76 12.55
C THR A 197 -18.72 0.26 13.15
N GLU A 198 -18.42 0.13 14.45
CA GLU A 198 -17.46 0.99 15.17
C GLU A 198 -16.01 0.57 14.97
N ALA A 199 -15.09 1.51 15.17
CA ALA A 199 -13.66 1.23 15.11
C ALA A 199 -13.20 0.43 16.35
N SER A 200 -12.32 -0.55 16.14
CA SER A 200 -11.68 -1.34 17.18
C SER A 200 -10.20 -1.59 16.82
N GLY A 201 -9.43 -2.16 17.75
CA GLY A 201 -8.04 -2.56 17.46
C GLY A 201 -7.93 -3.56 16.30
N ALA A 202 -8.92 -4.46 16.13
CA ALA A 202 -8.95 -5.42 15.03
C ALA A 202 -9.24 -4.74 13.69
N THR A 203 -10.21 -3.82 13.67
CA THR A 203 -10.57 -3.12 12.42
C THR A 203 -9.49 -2.15 11.96
N LEU A 204 -8.73 -1.56 12.89
CA LEU A 204 -7.54 -0.76 12.60
C LEU A 204 -6.44 -1.56 11.90
N LYS A 205 -6.18 -2.80 12.34
CA LYS A 205 -5.22 -3.69 11.67
C LYS A 205 -5.73 -4.11 10.30
N ALA A 206 -7.02 -4.43 10.19
CA ALA A 206 -7.62 -4.81 8.92
C ALA A 206 -7.60 -3.66 7.88
N SER A 207 -7.85 -2.42 8.30
CA SER A 207 -7.73 -1.25 7.42
C SER A 207 -6.28 -0.97 7.01
N ALA A 208 -5.30 -1.24 7.87
CA ALA A 208 -3.87 -1.14 7.52
C ALA A 208 -3.49 -2.14 6.42
N VAL A 209 -3.96 -3.39 6.53
CA VAL A 209 -3.79 -4.42 5.49
C VAL A 209 -4.47 -3.99 4.18
N LEU A 210 -5.72 -3.51 4.27
CA LEU A 210 -6.47 -3.03 3.10
C LEU A 210 -5.77 -1.84 2.43
N LEU A 211 -5.24 -0.89 3.21
CA LEU A 211 -4.49 0.26 2.70
C LEU A 211 -3.27 -0.20 1.87
N ALA A 212 -2.46 -1.10 2.41
CA ALA A 212 -1.29 -1.62 1.71
C ALA A 212 -1.69 -2.39 0.43
N ALA A 213 -2.77 -3.17 0.49
CA ALA A 213 -3.23 -3.97 -0.65
C ALA A 213 -3.77 -3.12 -1.82
N LEU A 214 -4.44 -2.01 -1.50
CA LEU A 214 -4.98 -1.06 -2.49
C LEU A 214 -3.92 -0.12 -3.06
N ALA A 215 -2.77 0.03 -2.40
CA ALA A 215 -1.71 0.92 -2.81
C ALA A 215 -0.73 0.25 -3.79
N ARG A 216 -0.19 1.07 -4.69
CA ARG A 216 0.91 0.69 -5.60
C ARG A 216 2.27 0.80 -4.93
N ALA A 217 2.42 1.74 -4.01
CA ALA A 217 3.57 1.93 -3.15
C ALA A 217 3.13 2.49 -1.79
N VAL A 218 3.95 2.32 -0.75
CA VAL A 218 3.70 2.82 0.60
C VAL A 218 4.85 3.73 1.04
N ILE A 219 4.51 4.86 1.65
CA ILE A 219 5.43 5.80 2.28
C ILE A 219 5.17 5.80 3.78
N LEU A 220 6.17 5.38 4.54
CA LEU A 220 6.20 5.42 5.99
C LEU A 220 7.00 6.65 6.45
N VAL A 221 6.29 7.71 6.84
CA VAL A 221 6.93 9.02 7.12
C VAL A 221 7.63 9.01 8.48
N GLU A 222 6.98 8.48 9.51
CA GLU A 222 7.53 8.34 10.85
C GLU A 222 6.68 7.32 11.61
N ALA A 223 7.28 6.25 12.12
CA ALA A 223 6.53 5.25 12.88
C ALA A 223 7.36 4.63 14.01
N LEU A 224 6.72 4.49 15.17
CA LEU A 224 7.19 3.61 16.24
C LEU A 224 7.05 2.15 15.81
N ASP A 225 7.93 1.28 16.30
CA ASP A 225 7.99 -0.10 15.82
C ASP A 225 6.72 -0.96 16.08
N HIS A 226 5.85 -0.51 16.98
CA HIS A 226 4.68 -1.26 17.45
C HIS A 226 3.34 -0.57 17.13
N VAL A 227 3.33 0.48 16.29
CA VAL A 227 2.08 1.16 15.90
C VAL A 227 1.45 0.55 14.65
N VAL A 228 0.17 0.83 14.43
CA VAL A 228 -0.62 0.28 13.31
C VAL A 228 0.00 0.60 11.94
N ALA A 229 0.66 1.75 11.78
CA ALA A 229 1.33 2.10 10.52
C ALA A 229 2.42 1.07 10.13
N MET A 230 3.07 0.42 11.11
CA MET A 230 4.02 -0.67 10.84
C MET A 230 3.34 -1.90 10.24
N TYR A 231 2.08 -2.18 10.60
CA TYR A 231 1.31 -3.24 9.96
C TYR A 231 1.09 -2.95 8.47
N THR A 232 0.84 -1.69 8.10
CA THR A 232 0.76 -1.28 6.68
C THR A 232 2.10 -1.54 5.98
N ALA A 233 3.21 -1.10 6.58
CA ALA A 233 4.55 -1.26 6.00
C ALA A 233 4.94 -2.75 5.84
N GLU A 234 4.75 -3.57 6.87
CA GLU A 234 5.04 -5.01 6.83
C GLU A 234 4.14 -5.75 5.83
N THR A 235 2.86 -5.34 5.72
CA THR A 235 1.96 -5.89 4.69
C THR A 235 2.43 -5.50 3.30
N ALA A 236 2.88 -4.25 3.10
CA ALA A 236 3.42 -3.80 1.82
C ALA A 236 4.61 -4.67 1.38
N VAL A 237 5.55 -4.93 2.29
CA VAL A 237 6.68 -5.84 2.06
C VAL A 237 6.19 -7.25 1.68
N GLY A 238 5.25 -7.80 2.45
CA GLY A 238 4.68 -9.14 2.20
C GLY A 238 3.92 -9.26 0.86
N LEU A 239 3.34 -8.16 0.38
CA LEU A 239 2.66 -8.07 -0.92
C LEU A 239 3.58 -7.60 -2.06
N HIS A 240 4.88 -7.49 -1.81
CA HIS A 240 5.88 -6.99 -2.75
C HIS A 240 5.53 -5.61 -3.32
N ARG A 241 4.95 -4.74 -2.47
CA ARG A 241 4.75 -3.33 -2.78
C ARG A 241 6.01 -2.55 -2.39
N PRO A 242 6.55 -1.70 -3.27
CA PRO A 242 7.64 -0.80 -2.91
C PRO A 242 7.28 0.01 -1.67
N LEU A 243 8.20 -0.01 -0.71
CA LEU A 243 8.07 0.69 0.56
C LEU A 243 9.19 1.73 0.64
N LEU A 244 8.82 2.99 0.84
CA LEU A 244 9.73 4.05 1.21
C LEU A 244 9.57 4.35 2.70
N ALA A 245 10.68 4.42 3.42
CA ALA A 245 10.73 4.90 4.78
C ALA A 245 11.57 6.17 4.84
N ALA A 246 11.03 7.25 5.37
CA ALA A 246 11.84 8.45 5.60
C ALA A 246 12.98 8.10 6.57
N PRO A 247 14.22 8.62 6.36
CA PRO A 247 15.35 8.38 7.24
C PRO A 247 15.02 8.65 8.71
N ALA A 248 15.52 7.77 9.58
CA ALA A 248 15.36 7.93 11.02
C ALA A 248 16.08 9.19 11.52
N THR A 249 15.42 9.98 12.36
CA THR A 249 15.90 11.31 12.81
C THR A 249 16.60 11.26 14.17
N GLY A 250 16.92 10.06 14.66
CA GLY A 250 17.39 9.83 16.04
C GLY A 250 16.30 9.94 17.11
N ASP A 251 15.09 10.42 16.77
CA ASP A 251 13.91 10.36 17.65
C ASP A 251 13.35 8.94 17.70
N VAL A 252 13.00 8.45 18.90
CA VAL A 252 12.40 7.13 19.14
C VAL A 252 11.15 6.88 18.29
N ARG A 253 10.42 7.95 17.94
CA ARG A 253 9.23 7.91 17.07
C ARG A 253 9.51 7.38 15.68
N SER A 254 10.78 7.34 15.25
CA SER A 254 11.22 6.78 13.97
C SER A 254 11.85 5.39 14.09
N SER A 255 11.73 4.72 15.25
CA SER A 255 12.31 3.38 15.49
C SER A 255 11.84 2.30 14.50
N GLY A 256 10.59 2.36 14.04
CA GLY A 256 10.06 1.46 13.03
C GLY A 256 10.69 1.72 11.65
N ASN A 257 10.87 2.99 11.27
CA ASN A 257 11.60 3.37 10.06
C ASN A 257 13.02 2.82 10.10
N ALA A 258 13.75 3.05 11.21
CA ALA A 258 15.11 2.54 11.39
C ALA A 258 15.16 1.02 11.22
N ARG A 259 14.27 0.26 11.88
CA ARG A 259 14.23 -1.21 11.73
C ARG A 259 14.03 -1.65 10.27
N LEU A 260 13.13 -1.00 9.53
CA LEU A 260 12.84 -1.37 8.14
C LEU A 260 14.03 -1.07 7.22
N ILE A 261 14.69 0.08 7.42
CA ILE A 261 15.89 0.48 6.67
C ILE A 261 17.05 -0.46 7.00
N ASP A 262 17.32 -0.74 8.28
CA ASP A 262 18.40 -1.63 8.73
C ASP A 262 18.24 -3.06 8.19
N LYS A 263 16.99 -3.50 7.99
CA LYS A 263 16.67 -4.81 7.39
C LYS A 263 16.59 -4.78 5.87
N GLN A 264 16.89 -3.65 5.23
CA GLN A 264 16.78 -3.46 3.78
C GLN A 264 15.38 -3.79 3.24
N LEU A 265 14.33 -3.56 4.03
CA LEU A 265 12.94 -3.78 3.65
C LEU A 265 12.25 -2.51 3.10
N ALA A 266 12.92 -1.37 3.17
CA ALA A 266 12.42 -0.10 2.68
C ALA A 266 13.54 0.70 2.01
N VAL A 267 13.18 1.39 0.95
CA VAL A 267 14.03 2.41 0.31
C VAL A 267 14.06 3.64 1.21
N SER A 268 15.24 4.20 1.46
CA SER A 268 15.38 5.40 2.29
C SER A 268 15.59 6.65 1.44
N SER A 269 14.72 7.66 1.62
CA SER A 269 14.88 8.96 0.99
C SER A 269 14.05 10.05 1.67
N LEU A 270 14.50 11.29 1.51
CA LEU A 270 13.76 12.50 1.85
C LEU A 270 13.24 13.24 0.62
N ASP A 271 13.63 12.80 -0.59
CA ASP A 271 13.24 13.47 -1.84
C ASP A 271 11.75 13.18 -2.13
N PRO A 272 10.88 14.21 -2.18
CA PRO A 272 9.47 14.03 -2.46
C PRO A 272 9.16 13.56 -3.90
N ARG A 273 10.14 13.59 -4.80
CA ARG A 273 10.03 13.07 -6.16
C ARG A 273 10.22 11.56 -6.23
N LEU A 274 11.00 10.97 -5.32
CA LEU A 274 11.26 9.53 -5.35
C LEU A 274 9.98 8.68 -5.23
N PRO A 275 9.01 9.02 -4.37
CA PRO A 275 7.70 8.37 -4.35
C PRO A 275 6.99 8.27 -5.70
N LEU A 276 7.21 9.23 -6.60
CA LEU A 276 6.58 9.24 -7.93
C LEU A 276 7.08 8.09 -8.81
N ALA A 277 8.31 7.65 -8.57
CA ALA A 277 8.94 6.56 -9.31
C ALA A 277 8.55 5.17 -8.78
N LEU A 278 8.20 5.05 -7.50
CA LEU A 278 7.93 3.76 -6.84
C LEU A 278 6.80 2.94 -7.48
N PRO A 279 5.66 3.51 -7.93
CA PRO A 279 4.62 2.76 -8.63
C PRO A 279 5.09 2.10 -9.93
N HIS A 280 6.22 2.56 -10.48
CA HIS A 280 6.83 2.03 -11.70
C HIS A 280 8.01 1.08 -11.43
N ALA A 281 8.31 0.82 -10.15
CA ALA A 281 9.39 -0.07 -9.76
C ALA A 281 9.11 -1.51 -10.19
N ARG A 282 10.17 -2.17 -10.67
CA ARG A 282 10.14 -3.59 -11.08
C ARG A 282 11.40 -4.28 -10.63
N VAL A 283 11.32 -5.60 -10.50
CA VAL A 283 12.50 -6.42 -10.28
C VAL A 283 13.18 -6.68 -11.64
N ALA A 284 14.48 -6.45 -11.70
CA ALA A 284 15.34 -6.77 -12.84
C ALA A 284 16.56 -7.57 -12.37
N ARG A 285 17.23 -8.29 -13.29
CA ARG A 285 18.57 -8.81 -12.98
C ARG A 285 19.59 -7.69 -13.13
N ALA A 286 20.69 -7.75 -12.39
CA ALA A 286 21.76 -6.77 -12.48
C ALA A 286 22.29 -6.61 -13.92
N ARG A 287 22.44 -7.71 -14.68
CA ARG A 287 22.84 -7.67 -16.10
C ARG A 287 21.87 -6.94 -17.04
N ASP A 288 20.62 -6.79 -16.63
CA ASP A 288 19.55 -6.20 -17.44
C ASP A 288 19.35 -4.71 -17.12
N VAL A 289 20.12 -4.16 -16.17
CA VAL A 289 20.09 -2.73 -15.83
C VAL A 289 20.72 -1.93 -16.96
N ALA A 290 20.02 -0.90 -17.42
CA ALA A 290 20.48 0.01 -18.45
C ALA A 290 21.00 1.32 -17.85
N HIS A 291 21.85 2.01 -18.62
CA HIS A 291 22.26 3.38 -18.29
C HIS A 291 21.04 4.29 -18.14
N GLY A 292 20.99 5.03 -17.03
CA GLY A 292 19.89 5.93 -16.70
C GLY A 292 18.74 5.28 -15.93
N ASP A 293 18.75 3.96 -15.71
CA ASP A 293 17.78 3.32 -14.81
C ASP A 293 18.03 3.77 -13.36
N LEU A 294 16.97 4.07 -12.61
CA LEU A 294 17.07 4.37 -11.18
C LEU A 294 17.09 3.06 -10.40
N LEU A 295 18.17 2.82 -9.67
CA LEU A 295 18.29 1.72 -8.72
C LEU A 295 17.72 2.18 -7.38
N LEU A 296 16.83 1.36 -6.84
CA LEU A 296 16.15 1.65 -5.58
C LEU A 296 16.75 0.85 -4.43
N ALA A 297 16.98 -0.45 -4.64
CA ALA A 297 17.52 -1.36 -3.64
C ALA A 297 17.86 -2.75 -4.23
N ALA A 298 18.70 -3.51 -3.53
CA ALA A 298 18.83 -4.96 -3.67
C ALA A 298 17.52 -5.71 -3.36
N VAL A 299 17.33 -6.92 -3.92
CA VAL A 299 16.24 -7.84 -3.58
C VAL A 299 16.80 -9.22 -3.19
N GLY A 300 16.64 -9.60 -1.92
CA GLY A 300 17.05 -10.92 -1.39
C GLY A 300 17.64 -10.84 0.03
N GLU A 301 17.94 -11.99 0.63
CA GLU A 301 18.62 -12.03 1.94
C GLU A 301 20.15 -11.96 1.78
N GLU A 302 20.78 -11.12 2.62
CA GLU A 302 22.23 -11.01 2.86
C GLU A 302 23.14 -10.49 1.73
N ARG A 303 22.92 -9.26 1.24
CA ARG A 303 23.98 -8.48 0.58
C ARG A 303 23.96 -6.99 0.94
N ALA A 304 25.15 -6.43 1.07
CA ALA A 304 25.33 -4.99 1.15
C ALA A 304 25.30 -4.43 -0.28
N ASP A 305 24.18 -3.81 -0.66
CA ASP A 305 24.20 -2.73 -1.66
C ASP A 305 25.18 -1.68 -1.13
N TYR A 306 26.17 -1.29 -1.94
CA TYR A 306 27.14 -0.28 -1.51
C TYR A 306 26.44 1.06 -1.23
N PHE A 307 25.33 1.31 -1.93
CA PHE A 307 24.51 2.48 -1.73
C PHE A 307 23.28 2.16 -0.89
N THR A 308 23.15 2.89 0.21
CA THR A 308 21.93 2.82 1.03
C THR A 308 20.83 3.75 0.51
N THR A 309 21.13 4.55 -0.52
CA THR A 309 20.23 5.53 -1.14
C THR A 309 20.06 5.24 -2.63
N PRO A 310 18.86 5.44 -3.19
CA PRO A 310 18.62 5.30 -4.63
C PRO A 310 19.53 6.14 -5.50
N TYR A 311 19.88 5.62 -6.68
CA TYR A 311 20.79 6.29 -7.59
C TYR A 311 20.56 5.92 -9.05
N ILE A 312 20.96 6.80 -9.97
CA ILE A 312 20.93 6.54 -11.40
C ILE A 312 22.11 5.64 -11.76
N ALA A 313 21.86 4.48 -12.35
CA ALA A 313 22.92 3.55 -12.72
C ALA A 313 23.63 3.92 -14.01
N HIS A 314 24.93 3.76 -13.97
CA HIS A 314 25.86 3.81 -15.08
C HIS A 314 26.54 2.43 -15.19
N PRO A 315 25.95 1.47 -15.95
CA PRO A 315 26.52 0.13 -16.08
C PRO A 315 27.88 0.16 -16.79
N GLU A 316 28.87 -0.48 -16.17
CA GLU A 316 30.24 -0.58 -16.67
C GLU A 316 30.72 -2.04 -16.68
N PRO A 317 31.63 -2.42 -17.59
CA PRO A 317 32.27 -3.73 -17.55
C PRO A 317 33.07 -3.92 -16.26
N PHE A 318 33.00 -5.12 -15.67
CA PHE A 318 33.80 -5.44 -14.49
C PHE A 318 35.31 -5.54 -14.83
N ASP A 319 36.11 -4.68 -14.19
CA ASP A 319 37.58 -4.72 -14.26
C ASP A 319 38.18 -5.04 -12.88
N PRO A 320 38.67 -6.27 -12.65
CA PRO A 320 39.29 -6.67 -11.38
C PRO A 320 40.65 -6.01 -11.14
N SER A 321 41.23 -5.33 -12.15
CA SER A 321 42.52 -4.66 -12.07
C SER A 321 42.44 -3.15 -11.76
N CYS A 322 41.23 -2.61 -11.60
CA CYS A 322 40.99 -1.17 -11.38
C CYS A 322 41.60 -0.63 -10.07
N GLY A 323 41.95 -1.50 -9.11
CA GLY A 323 42.63 -1.10 -7.87
C GLY A 323 41.73 -0.43 -6.82
N CYS A 324 40.40 -0.35 -7.02
CA CYS A 324 39.47 0.28 -6.08
C CYS A 324 39.23 -0.52 -4.79
N GLY A 325 39.54 -1.82 -4.79
CA GLY A 325 39.38 -2.72 -3.63
C GLY A 325 37.96 -3.27 -3.41
N VAL A 326 36.92 -2.71 -4.04
CA VAL A 326 35.52 -3.16 -3.88
C VAL A 326 35.28 -4.54 -4.52
N CYS A 327 35.98 -4.83 -5.62
CA CYS A 327 35.89 -6.11 -6.35
C CYS A 327 36.17 -7.35 -5.46
N CYS A 328 36.89 -7.19 -4.36
CA CYS A 328 37.22 -8.27 -3.40
C CYS A 328 36.00 -8.76 -2.61
N LEU A 329 34.89 -8.02 -2.61
CA LEU A 329 33.66 -8.35 -1.87
C LEU A 329 32.75 -9.31 -2.64
N VAL A 330 32.93 -9.43 -3.96
CA VAL A 330 32.18 -10.38 -4.78
C VAL A 330 32.79 -11.77 -4.61
N THR A 331 32.18 -12.58 -3.76
CA THR A 331 32.66 -13.94 -3.42
C THR A 331 31.99 -15.03 -4.26
N ALA A 332 30.95 -14.70 -5.02
CA ALA A 332 30.20 -15.65 -5.82
C ALA A 332 30.83 -15.87 -7.21
N PRO A 333 30.94 -17.12 -7.69
CA PRO A 333 31.40 -17.40 -9.05
C PRO A 333 30.36 -16.95 -10.08
N GLY A 334 30.76 -16.22 -11.12
CA GLY A 334 29.86 -15.80 -12.19
C GLY A 334 30.32 -14.53 -12.91
N GLU A 335 29.51 -14.10 -13.88
CA GLU A 335 29.66 -12.78 -14.51
C GLU A 335 29.31 -11.69 -13.49
N VAL A 336 30.06 -10.60 -13.50
CA VAL A 336 29.87 -9.43 -12.63
C VAL A 336 29.67 -8.21 -13.51
N VAL A 337 28.72 -7.36 -13.14
CA VAL A 337 28.48 -6.04 -13.74
C VAL A 337 28.74 -4.98 -12.68
N VAL A 338 29.27 -3.83 -13.08
CA VAL A 338 29.45 -2.69 -12.17
C VAL A 338 28.33 -1.70 -12.43
N LEU A 339 27.58 -1.31 -11.41
CA LEU A 339 26.50 -0.33 -11.50
C LEU A 339 26.93 0.94 -10.75
N SER A 340 27.62 1.86 -11.41
CA SER A 340 28.18 3.05 -10.74
C SER A 340 27.22 4.26 -10.78
N GLN A 341 27.55 5.30 -10.01
CA GLN A 341 26.94 6.63 -10.11
C GLN A 341 27.67 7.56 -11.12
N GLY A 342 28.76 7.10 -11.75
CA GLY A 342 29.61 7.89 -12.65
C GLY A 342 30.99 8.28 -12.09
N ASP A 343 31.74 9.05 -12.89
CA ASP A 343 33.16 9.44 -12.73
C ASP A 343 33.35 10.52 -11.61
N PRO A 344 34.42 10.54 -10.78
CA PRO A 344 35.71 9.91 -11.04
C PRO A 344 35.91 8.53 -10.40
N TRP A 345 35.56 8.32 -9.12
CA TRP A 345 35.90 7.09 -8.38
C TRP A 345 35.04 6.88 -7.11
N GLU A 346 33.88 7.52 -6.97
CA GLU A 346 33.19 7.52 -5.67
C GLU A 346 32.18 6.39 -5.42
N SER A 347 32.04 5.38 -6.30
CA SER A 347 31.31 4.16 -5.95
C SER A 347 31.18 3.16 -7.10
N CYS A 348 32.17 2.28 -7.21
CA CYS A 348 32.00 1.01 -7.91
C CYS A 348 31.08 0.12 -7.06
N ASP A 349 29.93 -0.28 -7.60
CA ASP A 349 29.00 -1.21 -6.94
C ASP A 349 28.91 -2.49 -7.79
N PRO A 350 29.75 -3.51 -7.50
CA PRO A 350 29.83 -4.71 -8.31
C PRO A 350 28.75 -5.72 -7.93
N TRP A 351 27.94 -6.10 -8.91
CA TRP A 351 26.84 -7.06 -8.77
C TRP A 351 27.10 -8.33 -9.56
N PRO A 352 26.93 -9.52 -8.96
CA PRO A 352 26.75 -10.73 -9.76
C PRO A 352 25.58 -10.55 -10.72
N ALA A 353 25.80 -10.91 -11.98
CA ALA A 353 24.92 -10.58 -13.08
C ALA A 353 23.48 -11.12 -12.92
N ASP A 354 23.29 -12.17 -12.10
CA ASP A 354 21.99 -12.79 -11.83
C ASP A 354 21.31 -12.30 -10.53
N ASP A 355 21.95 -11.39 -9.78
CA ASP A 355 21.33 -10.74 -8.63
C ASP A 355 20.11 -9.95 -9.05
N ARG A 356 19.14 -9.85 -8.15
CA ARG A 356 17.88 -9.16 -8.38
C ARG A 356 17.90 -7.79 -7.73
N LEU A 357 17.50 -6.79 -8.50
CA LEU A 357 17.46 -5.39 -8.11
C LEU A 357 16.06 -4.84 -8.31
N LEU A 358 15.64 -3.95 -7.41
CA LEU A 358 14.45 -3.13 -7.59
C LEU A 358 14.88 -1.86 -8.34
N ILE A 359 14.33 -1.67 -9.55
CA ILE A 359 14.68 -0.54 -10.41
C ILE A 359 13.45 0.16 -10.97
N VAL A 360 13.61 1.41 -11.37
CA VAL A 360 12.68 2.14 -12.24
C VAL A 360 13.40 2.45 -13.54
N SER A 361 12.81 2.06 -14.67
CA SER A 361 13.49 2.23 -15.94
C SER A 361 13.59 3.70 -16.34
N ALA A 362 14.71 4.10 -16.96
CA ALA A 362 14.95 5.45 -17.47
C ALA A 362 13.77 6.01 -18.28
N GLN A 363 13.14 5.17 -19.11
CA GLN A 363 11.99 5.55 -19.96
C GLN A 363 10.74 5.93 -19.16
N ARG A 364 10.64 5.51 -17.90
CA ARG A 364 9.56 5.88 -16.98
C ARG A 364 9.92 7.08 -16.10
N LEU A 365 11.18 7.50 -16.10
CA LEU A 365 11.69 8.68 -15.38
C LEU A 365 11.69 9.93 -16.26
N THR A 366 11.75 9.79 -17.60
CA THR A 366 11.83 10.91 -18.54
C THR A 366 10.67 11.91 -18.49
N ASP A 367 9.53 11.54 -17.89
CA ASP A 367 8.40 12.45 -17.71
C ASP A 367 8.54 13.35 -16.46
N ARG A 368 9.47 13.06 -15.54
CA ARG A 368 9.75 13.83 -14.30
C ARG A 368 11.20 13.62 -13.86
N PRO A 369 12.13 14.54 -14.16
CA PRO A 369 13.54 14.29 -13.86
C PRO A 369 13.75 14.23 -12.34
N LEU A 370 14.21 13.07 -11.88
CA LEU A 370 15.06 12.95 -10.70
C LEU A 370 16.45 13.48 -11.07
N GLU A 371 16.54 14.74 -11.55
CA GLU A 371 17.83 15.41 -11.74
C GLU A 371 18.33 15.91 -10.37
N GLU A 372 19.66 15.90 -10.22
CA GLU A 372 20.42 16.05 -8.97
C GLU A 372 19.99 17.19 -8.03
#